data_AF-A0A1E5GBL5-F1
#
_entry.id   AF-A0A1E5GBL5-F1
#
_cell.length_a   1.000
_cell.length_b   1.000
_cell.length_c   1.000
_cell.angle_alpha   90.00
_cell.angle_beta   90.00
_cell.angle_gamma   90.00
#
_symmetry.space_group_name_H-M   'P 1'
#
loop_
_entity.id
_entity.type
_entity.pdbx_description
1 polymer ?
#
loop_
_entity_poly.entity_id
_entity_poly.type
_entity_poly.pdbx_seq_one_letter_code
_entity_poly.pdbx_strand_id
1 'polypeptide(L)'
;MTILPKIGKPATNALHTIGVNSLEQVSAFDQATLLKIHGIGPKAIAILEEALAEHNLAFKETSINPTQAATNFAVLCALNCDNAPKRRLIRDYLIAAAASDQQTLRKVLAPNVCFISPGNLTLDGIERFIDYIKQERVEISTLDIQSIVTHGKEGAAHGSITTKKGAKHYFATMLLFSGNQKEAPIKQVTSFVISSLL
;
A
#
# COMPACT_ATOMS: atom_id res chain seq x y z
N MET A 1 -22.86 13.97 1.06
CA MET A 1 -21.57 13.74 0.37
C MET A 1 -21.74 14.20 -1.06
N THR A 2 -20.81 15.02 -1.52
CA THR A 2 -20.83 15.66 -2.83
C THR A 2 -20.34 14.68 -3.90
N ILE A 3 -21.12 14.51 -4.97
CA ILE A 3 -20.77 13.58 -6.05
C ILE A 3 -19.50 14.01 -6.79
N LEU A 4 -18.80 13.06 -7.40
CA LEU A 4 -17.62 13.35 -8.22
C LEU A 4 -18.01 14.17 -9.47
N PRO A 5 -17.16 15.13 -9.90
CA PRO A 5 -17.36 15.86 -11.14
C PRO A 5 -17.22 14.92 -12.35
N LYS A 6 -17.66 15.39 -13.52
CA LYS A 6 -17.48 14.66 -14.78
C LYS A 6 -16.01 14.64 -15.19
N ILE A 7 -15.31 13.58 -14.82
CA ILE A 7 -13.96 13.25 -15.28
C ILE A 7 -14.00 12.09 -16.30
N GLY A 8 -12.88 11.81 -16.97
CA GLY A 8 -12.81 10.70 -17.92
C GLY A 8 -13.09 9.35 -17.24
N LYS A 9 -13.75 8.43 -17.96
CA LYS A 9 -14.07 7.07 -17.47
C LYS A 9 -12.89 6.34 -16.76
N PRO A 10 -11.63 6.41 -17.25
CA PRO A 10 -10.50 5.82 -16.54
C PRO A 10 -10.30 6.38 -15.13
N ALA A 11 -10.39 7.70 -14.95
CA ALA A 11 -10.20 8.35 -13.66
C ALA A 11 -11.36 8.07 -12.70
N THR A 12 -12.61 8.08 -13.19
CA THR A 12 -13.79 7.69 -12.40
C THR A 12 -13.66 6.25 -11.89
N ASN A 13 -13.30 5.32 -12.77
CA ASN A 13 -13.13 3.91 -12.40
C ASN A 13 -11.98 3.73 -11.38
N ALA A 14 -10.87 4.45 -11.55
CA ALA A 14 -9.74 4.41 -10.65
C ALA A 14 -10.13 4.84 -9.22
N LEU A 15 -10.86 5.95 -9.08
CA LEU A 15 -11.37 6.42 -7.78
C LEU A 15 -12.34 5.39 -7.16
N HIS A 16 -13.28 4.87 -7.94
CA HIS A 16 -14.23 3.88 -7.44
C HIS A 16 -13.54 2.58 -6.98
N THR A 17 -12.46 2.16 -7.65
CA THR A 17 -11.70 0.95 -7.32
C THR A 17 -11.05 1.03 -5.93
N ILE A 18 -10.66 2.25 -5.52
CA ILE A 18 -10.12 2.54 -4.17
C ILE A 18 -11.22 2.96 -3.18
N GLY A 19 -12.50 2.83 -3.55
CA GLY A 19 -13.64 3.15 -2.70
C GLY A 19 -13.98 4.64 -2.60
N VAL A 20 -13.37 5.49 -3.44
CA VAL A 20 -13.61 6.93 -3.48
C VAL A 20 -14.78 7.25 -4.42
N ASN A 21 -15.87 7.76 -3.85
CA ASN A 21 -17.12 8.06 -4.53
C ASN A 21 -17.63 9.50 -4.28
N SER A 22 -16.92 10.32 -3.50
CA SER A 22 -17.30 11.70 -3.20
C SER A 22 -16.12 12.67 -3.18
N LEU A 23 -16.39 13.98 -3.35
CA LEU A 23 -15.35 15.01 -3.26
C LEU A 23 -14.72 15.12 -1.87
N GLU A 24 -15.50 14.90 -0.80
CA GLU A 24 -14.96 14.88 0.56
C GLU A 24 -14.01 13.72 0.80
N GLN A 25 -14.17 12.62 0.08
CA GLN A 25 -13.21 11.52 0.12
C GLN A 25 -11.98 11.85 -0.73
N VAL A 26 -12.15 12.51 -1.88
CA VAL A 26 -11.02 13.00 -2.70
C VAL A 26 -10.15 13.98 -1.91
N SER A 27 -10.74 14.89 -1.12
CA SER A 27 -10.00 15.86 -0.31
C SER A 27 -9.10 15.23 0.77
N ALA A 28 -9.33 13.95 1.13
CA ALA A 28 -8.48 13.22 2.04
C ALA A 28 -7.11 12.81 1.43
N PHE A 29 -6.94 12.97 0.11
CA PHE A 29 -5.71 12.64 -0.62
C PHE A 29 -4.96 13.90 -1.04
N ASP A 30 -3.63 13.78 -1.15
CA ASP A 30 -2.80 14.75 -1.85
C ASP A 30 -2.79 14.46 -3.37
N GLN A 31 -2.50 15.51 -4.14
CA GLN A 31 -2.46 15.45 -5.60
C GLN A 31 -1.41 14.46 -6.14
N ALA A 32 -0.24 14.38 -5.50
CA ALA A 32 0.86 13.53 -5.97
C ALA A 32 0.52 12.04 -5.84
N THR A 33 -0.19 11.67 -4.76
CA THR A 33 -0.68 10.31 -4.53
C THR A 33 -1.73 9.93 -5.56
N LEU A 34 -2.71 10.80 -5.84
CA LEU A 34 -3.73 10.54 -6.85
C LEU A 34 -3.14 10.38 -8.25
N LEU A 35 -2.13 11.18 -8.62
CA LEU A 35 -1.43 11.07 -9.91
C LEU A 35 -0.67 9.75 -10.09
N LYS A 36 -0.31 9.05 -9.01
CA LYS A 36 0.31 7.73 -9.08
C LYS A 36 -0.69 6.60 -9.33
N ILE A 37 -1.99 6.86 -9.18
CA ILE A 37 -3.03 5.85 -9.46
C ILE A 37 -3.18 5.73 -10.98
N HIS A 38 -3.03 4.51 -11.49
CA HIS A 38 -3.22 4.25 -12.91
C HIS A 38 -4.62 4.66 -13.37
N GLY A 39 -4.69 5.46 -14.44
CA GLY A 39 -5.94 5.99 -14.99
C GLY A 39 -6.28 7.42 -14.56
N ILE A 40 -5.60 7.97 -13.53
CA ILE A 40 -5.77 9.37 -13.12
C ILE A 40 -4.64 10.22 -13.70
N GLY A 41 -4.99 11.11 -14.64
CA GLY A 41 -4.03 12.01 -15.29
C GLY A 41 -4.19 13.48 -14.86
N PRO A 42 -3.26 14.37 -15.27
CA PRO A 42 -3.27 15.79 -14.89
C PRO A 42 -4.59 16.51 -15.19
N LYS A 43 -5.26 16.16 -16.29
CA LYS A 43 -6.57 16.73 -16.63
C LYS A 43 -7.66 16.35 -15.62
N ALA A 44 -7.68 15.11 -15.14
CA ALA A 44 -8.65 14.69 -14.13
C ALA A 44 -8.39 15.42 -12.80
N ILE A 45 -7.11 15.58 -12.45
CA ILE A 45 -6.69 16.34 -11.26
C ILE A 45 -7.13 17.80 -11.33
N ALA A 46 -6.92 18.49 -12.46
CA ALA A 46 -7.35 19.87 -12.61
C ALA A 46 -8.87 20.05 -12.43
N ILE A 47 -9.67 19.13 -12.96
CA ILE A 47 -11.13 19.13 -12.79
C ILE A 47 -11.51 18.87 -11.33
N LEU A 48 -10.82 17.94 -10.65
CA LEU A 48 -11.05 17.65 -9.24
C LEU A 48 -10.69 18.85 -8.35
N GLU A 49 -9.59 19.55 -8.66
CA GLU A 49 -9.15 20.75 -7.94
C GLU A 49 -10.18 21.87 -8.02
N GLU A 50 -10.69 22.15 -9.23
CA GLU A 50 -11.76 23.13 -9.47
C GLU A 50 -13.02 22.77 -8.69
N ALA A 51 -13.47 21.51 -8.79
CA ALA A 51 -14.67 21.05 -8.10
C ALA A 51 -14.53 21.07 -6.56
N LEU A 52 -13.34 20.77 -6.03
CA LEU A 52 -13.04 20.90 -4.60
C LEU A 52 -13.15 22.36 -4.17
N ALA A 53 -12.54 23.28 -4.91
CA ALA A 53 -12.56 24.71 -4.60
C ALA A 53 -13.98 25.30 -4.60
N GLU A 54 -14.84 24.90 -5.56
CA GLU A 54 -16.27 25.28 -5.59
C GLU A 54 -17.02 24.87 -4.32
N HIS A 55 -16.56 23.82 -3.63
CA HIS A 55 -17.17 23.30 -2.40
C HIS A 55 -16.39 23.70 -1.15
N ASN A 56 -15.47 24.66 -1.24
CA ASN A 56 -14.58 25.09 -0.14
C ASN A 56 -13.75 23.94 0.45
N LEU A 57 -13.41 22.96 -0.38
CA LEU A 57 -12.50 21.87 -0.07
C LEU A 57 -11.17 22.11 -0.80
N ALA A 58 -10.13 21.39 -0.37
CA ALA A 58 -8.84 21.36 -1.04
C ALA A 58 -8.27 19.94 -0.96
N PHE A 59 -7.29 19.62 -1.80
CA PHE A 59 -6.48 18.43 -1.58
C PHE A 59 -5.76 18.54 -0.24
N LYS A 60 -5.50 17.39 0.36
CA LYS A 60 -4.65 17.31 1.54
C LYS A 60 -3.23 17.79 1.18
N GLU A 61 -2.61 18.55 2.07
CA GLU A 61 -1.20 18.89 1.93
C GLU A 61 -0.33 17.64 1.89
N THR A 62 0.64 17.63 0.96
CA THR A 62 1.61 16.55 0.84
C THR A 62 2.46 16.47 2.11
N SER A 63 2.13 15.53 2.99
CA SER A 63 3.01 15.17 4.10
C SER A 63 4.11 14.25 3.56
N ILE A 64 5.19 14.83 3.03
CA ILE A 64 6.33 14.05 2.55
C ILE A 64 6.92 13.30 3.75
N ASN A 65 6.66 12.00 3.85
CA ASN A 65 7.35 11.14 4.79
C ASN A 65 8.58 10.58 4.04
N PRO A 66 9.82 10.92 4.40
CA PRO A 66 11.03 10.60 3.62
C PRO A 66 11.31 9.09 3.45
N THR A 67 10.60 8.22 4.17
CA THR A 67 10.63 6.76 4.02
C THR A 67 9.59 6.20 3.04
N GLN A 68 8.64 7.01 2.57
CA GLN A 68 7.88 6.69 1.35
C GLN A 68 8.81 6.93 0.16
N ALA A 69 9.66 5.94 -0.13
CA ALA A 69 10.45 5.89 -1.35
C ALA A 69 9.59 6.28 -2.56
N ALA A 70 10.20 6.83 -3.60
CA ALA A 70 9.53 7.22 -4.85
C ALA A 70 8.95 6.00 -5.58
N THR A 71 7.85 5.44 -5.05
CA THR A 71 7.10 4.37 -5.67
C THR A 71 6.48 4.91 -6.95
N ASN A 72 6.44 4.06 -7.97
CA ASN A 72 5.71 4.31 -9.21
C ASN A 72 4.22 3.90 -9.13
N PHE A 73 3.75 3.61 -7.92
CA PHE A 73 2.36 3.27 -7.59
C PHE A 73 1.91 4.05 -6.36
N ALA A 74 0.61 4.24 -6.20
CA ALA A 74 0.04 4.94 -5.05
C ALA A 74 0.06 4.04 -3.80
N VAL A 75 0.49 4.60 -2.67
CA VAL A 75 0.38 3.94 -1.35
C VAL A 75 -0.70 4.65 -0.56
N LEU A 76 -1.81 3.97 -0.31
CA LEU A 76 -2.85 4.44 0.59
C LEU A 76 -2.60 3.79 1.94
N CYS A 77 -2.47 4.60 3.00
CA CYS A 77 -2.18 4.09 4.32
C CYS A 77 -2.87 4.97 5.34
N ALA A 78 -3.65 4.37 6.24
CA ALA A 78 -4.19 5.12 7.37
C ALA A 78 -3.03 5.73 8.18
N LEU A 79 -3.09 7.04 8.45
CA LEU A 79 -2.03 7.83 9.11
C LEU A 79 -1.62 7.27 10.49
N ASN A 80 -2.44 6.42 11.08
CA ASN A 80 -2.26 5.83 12.41
C ASN A 80 -1.14 4.78 12.47
N CYS A 81 -0.49 4.49 11.33
CA CYS A 81 0.56 3.47 11.21
C CYS A 81 1.92 3.92 11.77
N ASP A 82 2.14 5.22 12.04
CA ASP A 82 3.41 5.74 12.55
C ASP A 82 3.52 5.77 14.09
N ASN A 83 2.46 5.43 14.81
CA ASN A 83 2.40 5.58 16.27
C ASN A 83 3.20 4.51 17.05
N ALA A 84 3.69 3.46 16.37
CA ALA A 84 4.52 2.41 17.00
C ALA A 84 5.65 1.93 16.06
N PRO A 85 6.89 1.78 16.55
CA PRO A 85 8.04 1.39 15.72
C PRO A 85 7.83 0.11 14.90
N LYS A 86 7.16 -0.90 15.46
CA LYS A 86 6.86 -2.15 14.76
C LYS A 86 5.81 -2.00 13.66
N ARG A 87 4.85 -1.07 13.81
CA ARG A 87 3.88 -0.78 12.74
C ARG A 87 4.57 -0.16 11.54
N ARG A 88 5.56 0.72 11.80
CA ARG A 88 6.45 1.27 10.76
C ARG A 88 7.22 0.17 10.03
N LEU A 89 7.82 -0.79 10.75
CA LEU A 89 8.52 -1.91 10.10
C LEU A 89 7.61 -2.74 9.20
N ILE A 90 6.36 -3.01 9.62
CA ILE A 90 5.38 -3.74 8.79
C ILE A 90 4.99 -2.94 7.55
N ARG A 91 4.71 -1.64 7.72
CA ARG A 91 4.40 -0.74 6.60
C ARG A 91 5.54 -0.71 5.59
N ASP A 92 6.75 -0.46 6.07
CA ASP A 92 7.93 -0.33 5.23
C ASP A 92 8.25 -1.67 4.53
N TYR A 93 8.03 -2.81 5.19
CA TYR A 93 8.05 -4.13 4.56
C TYR A 93 7.03 -4.26 3.42
N LEU A 94 5.75 -3.93 3.65
CA LEU A 94 4.70 -4.07 2.63
C LEU A 94 4.97 -3.20 1.41
N ILE A 95 5.41 -1.96 1.62
CA ILE A 95 5.80 -1.03 0.54
C ILE A 95 7.03 -1.59 -0.19
N ALA A 96 8.06 -2.03 0.53
CA ALA A 96 9.29 -2.52 -0.07
C ALA A 96 9.09 -3.81 -0.86
N ALA A 97 8.24 -4.72 -0.37
CA ALA A 97 7.87 -5.94 -1.10
C ALA A 97 7.14 -5.60 -2.40
N ALA A 98 6.16 -4.69 -2.36
CA ALA A 98 5.43 -4.22 -3.54
C ALA A 98 6.34 -3.47 -4.53
N ALA A 99 7.31 -2.69 -4.05
CA ALA A 99 8.25 -1.94 -4.85
C ALA A 99 9.47 -2.75 -5.34
N SER A 100 9.64 -3.98 -4.84
CA SER A 100 10.89 -4.74 -4.98
C SER A 100 12.14 -3.96 -4.48
N ASP A 101 11.97 -3.13 -3.44
CA ASP A 101 13.03 -2.35 -2.81
C ASP A 101 13.86 -3.24 -1.89
N GLN A 102 14.92 -3.80 -2.45
CA GLN A 102 15.79 -4.72 -1.73
C GLN A 102 16.56 -4.05 -0.58
N GLN A 103 16.83 -2.74 -0.67
CA GLN A 103 17.57 -2.04 0.37
C GLN A 103 16.70 -1.92 1.62
N THR A 104 15.42 -1.56 1.46
CA THR A 104 14.48 -1.49 2.58
C THR A 104 14.14 -2.89 3.10
N LEU A 105 13.96 -3.88 2.23
CA LEU A 105 13.74 -5.27 2.67
C LEU A 105 14.85 -5.78 3.59
N ARG A 106 16.13 -5.52 3.26
CA ARG A 106 17.27 -5.91 4.10
C ARG A 106 17.36 -5.17 5.43
N LYS A 107 16.71 -4.00 5.58
CA LYS A 107 16.64 -3.26 6.84
C LYS A 107 15.55 -3.79 7.78
N VAL A 108 14.42 -4.21 7.23
CA VAL A 108 13.22 -4.55 8.03
C VAL A 108 13.06 -6.05 8.31
N LEU A 109 13.72 -6.91 7.53
CA LEU A 109 13.66 -8.37 7.65
C LEU A 109 14.93 -8.95 8.25
N ALA A 110 14.81 -10.05 8.99
CA ALA A 110 15.95 -10.84 9.42
C ALA A 110 16.56 -11.60 8.22
N PRO A 111 17.89 -11.84 8.16
CA PRO A 111 18.50 -12.57 7.05
C PRO A 111 17.92 -13.97 6.80
N ASN A 112 17.54 -14.65 7.89
CA ASN A 112 16.92 -15.98 7.89
C ASN A 112 15.38 -15.93 8.01
N VAL A 113 14.75 -14.87 7.54
CA VAL A 113 13.29 -14.74 7.53
C VAL A 113 12.63 -15.93 6.80
N CYS A 114 11.54 -16.45 7.35
CA CYS A 114 10.72 -17.47 6.72
C CYS A 114 9.43 -16.84 6.14
N PHE A 115 9.16 -17.07 4.86
CA PHE A 115 7.94 -16.63 4.18
C PHE A 115 7.05 -17.82 3.90
N ILE A 116 5.78 -17.70 4.26
CA ILE A 116 4.79 -18.77 4.13
C ILE A 116 3.57 -18.21 3.40
N SER A 117 3.24 -18.82 2.27
CA SER A 117 1.94 -18.71 1.61
C SER A 117 1.24 -20.05 1.79
N PRO A 118 0.35 -20.19 2.78
CA PRO A 118 -0.20 -21.49 3.15
C PRO A 118 -0.83 -22.24 1.97
N GLY A 119 -0.45 -23.51 1.80
CA GLY A 119 -0.91 -24.37 0.70
C GLY A 119 -0.26 -24.08 -0.66
N ASN A 120 0.65 -23.11 -0.74
CA ASN A 120 1.27 -22.71 -2.00
C ASN A 120 2.81 -22.77 -1.94
N LEU A 121 3.42 -21.97 -1.07
CA LEU A 121 4.87 -21.77 -1.08
C LEU A 121 5.42 -21.54 0.33
N THR A 122 6.64 -22.03 0.56
CA THR A 122 7.47 -21.63 1.70
C THR A 122 8.87 -21.25 1.19
N LEU A 123 9.40 -20.11 1.63
CA LEU A 123 10.73 -19.63 1.29
C LEU A 123 11.53 -19.32 2.57
N ASP A 124 12.73 -19.87 2.67
CA ASP A 124 13.64 -19.61 3.76
C ASP A 124 14.79 -18.70 3.31
N GLY A 125 14.93 -17.57 4.00
CA GLY A 125 15.98 -16.59 3.76
C GLY A 125 15.57 -15.45 2.83
N ILE A 126 16.11 -14.26 3.11
CA ILE A 126 15.77 -13.03 2.39
C ILE A 126 16.13 -13.07 0.90
N GLU A 127 17.24 -13.71 0.53
CA GLU A 127 17.68 -13.74 -0.87
C GLU A 127 16.70 -14.54 -1.76
N ARG A 128 16.19 -15.69 -1.27
CA ARG A 128 15.15 -16.45 -1.97
C ARG A 128 13.86 -15.65 -2.14
N PHE A 129 13.48 -14.89 -1.13
CA PHE A 129 12.31 -14.01 -1.20
C PHE A 129 12.49 -12.89 -2.21
N ILE A 130 13.65 -12.24 -2.22
CA ILE A 130 13.99 -11.18 -3.18
C ILE A 130 13.94 -11.71 -4.62
N ASP A 131 14.47 -12.90 -4.87
CA ASP A 131 14.42 -13.50 -6.20
C ASP A 131 13.00 -13.88 -6.62
N TYR A 132 12.21 -14.43 -5.71
CA TYR A 132 10.80 -14.74 -5.94
C TYR A 132 9.98 -13.51 -6.34
N ILE A 133 10.05 -12.41 -5.58
CA ILE A 133 9.26 -11.20 -5.89
C ILE A 133 9.71 -10.49 -7.17
N LYS A 134 10.97 -10.68 -7.60
CA LYS A 134 11.44 -10.18 -8.90
C LYS A 134 10.85 -10.97 -10.07
N GLN A 135 10.71 -12.29 -9.92
CA GLN A 135 10.17 -13.17 -10.94
C GLN A 135 8.65 -13.01 -11.07
N GLU A 136 7.94 -12.94 -9.95
CA GLU A 136 6.48 -12.80 -9.87
C GLU A 136 6.01 -11.34 -9.94
N ARG A 137 6.76 -10.48 -10.62
CA ARG A 137 6.51 -9.04 -10.60
C ARG A 137 5.19 -8.70 -11.28
N VAL A 138 4.31 -8.05 -10.54
CA VAL A 138 3.06 -7.50 -11.05
C VAL A 138 3.17 -5.99 -11.17
N GLU A 139 2.59 -5.42 -12.23
CA GLU A 139 2.47 -3.98 -12.36
C GLU A 139 1.39 -3.45 -11.41
N ILE A 140 1.81 -2.92 -10.27
CA ILE A 140 0.93 -2.36 -9.26
C ILE A 140 0.52 -0.93 -9.65
N SER A 141 -0.76 -0.62 -9.45
CA SER A 141 -1.30 0.75 -9.49
C SER A 141 -1.43 1.32 -8.08
N THR A 142 -1.95 0.52 -7.15
CA THR A 142 -2.25 0.96 -5.79
C THR A 142 -1.97 -0.15 -4.78
N LEU A 143 -1.31 0.20 -3.68
CA LEU A 143 -1.24 -0.58 -2.45
C LEU A 143 -2.05 0.17 -1.39
N ASP A 144 -3.14 -0.43 -0.93
CA ASP A 144 -3.97 0.09 0.15
C ASP A 144 -3.74 -0.72 1.43
N ILE A 145 -3.12 -0.09 2.43
CA ILE A 145 -2.85 -0.67 3.75
C ILE A 145 -3.91 -0.15 4.72
N GLN A 146 -4.88 -1.00 5.02
CA GLN A 146 -6.09 -0.62 5.75
C GLN A 146 -5.87 -0.62 7.27
N SER A 147 -5.13 -1.60 7.79
CA SER A 147 -4.79 -1.65 9.21
C SER A 147 -3.47 -2.35 9.46
N ILE A 148 -2.77 -1.91 10.49
CA ILE A 148 -1.60 -2.57 11.07
C ILE A 148 -1.76 -2.63 12.58
N VAL A 149 -1.63 -3.83 13.13
CA VAL A 149 -1.66 -4.09 14.58
C VAL A 149 -0.40 -4.83 15.01
N THR A 150 0.02 -4.61 16.26
CA THR A 150 1.24 -5.21 16.82
C THR A 150 1.06 -5.45 18.31
N HIS A 151 1.52 -6.59 18.82
CA HIS A 151 1.58 -6.90 20.25
C HIS A 151 2.78 -7.82 20.54
N GLY A 152 3.66 -7.43 21.47
CA GLY A 152 4.86 -8.23 21.78
C GLY A 152 5.72 -8.50 20.55
N LYS A 153 5.89 -9.78 20.17
CA LYS A 153 6.62 -10.21 18.96
C LYS A 153 5.71 -10.37 17.74
N GLU A 154 4.41 -10.18 17.87
CA GLU A 154 3.44 -10.46 16.82
C GLU A 154 2.99 -9.17 16.14
N GLY A 155 2.71 -9.27 14.86
CA GLY A 155 2.13 -8.22 14.06
C GLY A 155 1.14 -8.79 13.05
N ALA A 156 0.18 -7.97 12.63
CA ALA A 156 -0.69 -8.30 11.53
C ALA A 156 -0.99 -7.05 10.71
N ALA A 157 -1.19 -7.22 9.42
CA ALA A 157 -1.68 -6.18 8.53
C ALA A 157 -2.63 -6.77 7.50
N HIS A 158 -3.57 -5.97 7.03
CA HIS A 158 -4.42 -6.33 5.90
C HIS A 158 -4.68 -5.13 5.00
N GLY A 159 -5.10 -5.42 3.78
CA GLY A 159 -5.33 -4.41 2.78
C GLY A 159 -5.61 -5.00 1.41
N SER A 160 -5.35 -4.20 0.37
CA SER A 160 -5.51 -4.65 -1.01
C SER A 160 -4.42 -4.10 -1.93
N ILE A 161 -4.18 -4.83 -3.02
CA ILE A 161 -3.33 -4.43 -4.13
C ILE A 161 -4.21 -4.38 -5.37
N THR A 162 -4.18 -3.25 -6.07
CA THR A 162 -4.79 -3.08 -7.39
C THR A 162 -3.69 -3.02 -8.44
N THR A 163 -3.77 -3.87 -9.45
CA THR A 163 -2.84 -3.88 -10.59
C THR A 163 -3.19 -2.78 -11.59
N LYS A 164 -2.26 -2.39 -12.46
CA LYS A 164 -2.55 -1.47 -13.58
C LYS A 164 -3.59 -2.02 -14.55
N LYS A 165 -3.77 -3.34 -14.59
CA LYS A 165 -4.82 -4.01 -15.38
C LYS A 165 -6.20 -3.98 -14.70
N GLY A 166 -6.31 -3.41 -13.49
CA GLY A 166 -7.55 -3.30 -12.73
C GLY A 166 -7.87 -4.50 -11.82
N ALA A 167 -7.11 -5.60 -11.91
CA ALA A 167 -7.29 -6.73 -11.00
C ALA A 167 -7.00 -6.32 -9.55
N LYS A 168 -7.91 -6.69 -8.63
CA LYS A 168 -7.81 -6.39 -7.20
C LYS A 168 -7.60 -7.67 -6.40
N HIS A 169 -6.57 -7.63 -5.56
CA HIS A 169 -6.19 -8.71 -4.66
C HIS A 169 -6.25 -8.21 -3.22
N TYR A 170 -6.95 -8.92 -2.36
CA TYR A 170 -6.98 -8.66 -0.92
C TYR A 170 -5.92 -9.49 -0.24
N PHE A 171 -5.28 -8.94 0.79
CA PHE A 171 -4.30 -9.68 1.57
C PHE A 171 -4.53 -9.54 3.07
N ALA A 172 -4.15 -10.58 3.79
CA ALA A 172 -3.93 -10.55 5.23
C ALA A 172 -2.56 -11.18 5.51
N THR A 173 -1.74 -10.49 6.28
CA THR A 173 -0.36 -10.88 6.57
C THR A 173 -0.15 -10.92 8.07
N MET A 174 0.26 -12.08 8.57
CA MET A 174 0.72 -12.29 9.95
C MET A 174 2.24 -12.22 9.99
N LEU A 175 2.80 -11.51 10.95
CA LEU A 175 4.24 -11.27 11.07
C LEU A 175 4.73 -11.63 12.47
N LEU A 176 5.92 -12.22 12.53
CA LEU A 176 6.63 -12.50 13.77
C LEU A 176 7.98 -11.78 13.76
N PHE A 177 8.22 -10.98 14.79
CA PHE A 177 9.48 -10.27 15.02
C PHE A 177 10.49 -11.15 15.77
N SER A 178 11.77 -10.90 15.58
CA SER A 178 12.85 -11.63 16.25
C SER A 178 12.87 -11.41 17.77
N GLY A 179 12.30 -10.30 18.25
CA GLY A 179 12.28 -9.92 19.66
C GLY A 179 11.20 -8.91 20.03
N ASN A 180 11.12 -8.58 21.32
CA ASN A 180 10.18 -7.59 21.85
C ASN A 180 10.65 -6.15 21.62
N GLN A 181 11.94 -5.94 21.37
CA GLN A 181 12.54 -4.62 21.13
C GLN A 181 11.82 -3.86 20.01
N LYS A 182 11.80 -2.52 20.12
CA LYS A 182 11.07 -1.61 19.22
C LYS A 182 11.40 -1.83 17.74
N GLU A 183 12.67 -2.09 17.43
CA GLU A 183 13.18 -2.22 16.06
C GLU A 183 13.61 -3.66 15.72
N ALA A 184 13.11 -4.65 16.47
CA ALA A 184 13.40 -6.05 16.17
C ALA A 184 12.95 -6.38 14.72
N PRO A 185 13.81 -6.94 13.86
CA PRO A 185 13.44 -7.27 12.48
C PRO A 185 12.39 -8.37 12.40
N ILE A 186 11.65 -8.41 11.30
CA ILE A 186 10.66 -9.43 11.00
C ILE A 186 11.39 -10.74 10.65
N LYS A 187 11.12 -11.82 11.38
CA LYS A 187 11.72 -13.15 11.16
C LYS A 187 10.77 -14.16 10.51
N GLN A 188 9.47 -13.88 10.47
CA GLN A 188 8.51 -14.70 9.72
C GLN A 188 7.40 -13.83 9.17
N VAL A 189 6.97 -14.16 7.96
CA VAL A 189 5.80 -13.59 7.30
C VAL A 189 4.92 -14.74 6.83
N THR A 190 3.65 -14.73 7.22
CA THR A 190 2.64 -15.64 6.69
C THR A 190 1.57 -14.81 6.00
N SER A 191 1.46 -14.94 4.68
CA SER A 191 0.58 -14.10 3.86
C SER A 191 -0.51 -14.92 3.21
N PHE A 192 -1.75 -14.43 3.30
CA PHE A 192 -2.93 -14.95 2.63
C PHE A 192 -3.34 -13.93 1.58
N VAL A 193 -3.52 -14.37 0.34
CA VAL A 193 -3.94 -13.51 -0.77
C VAL A 193 -5.19 -14.11 -1.41
N ILE A 194 -6.21 -13.29 -1.60
CA ILE A 194 -7.46 -13.65 -2.24
C ILE A 194 -7.72 -12.68 -3.38
N SER A 195 -7.91 -13.20 -4.59
CA SER A 195 -8.30 -12.39 -5.75
C SER A 195 -9.81 -12.18 -5.76
N SER A 196 -10.28 -10.99 -6.11
CA SER A 196 -11.69 -10.77 -6.41
C SER A 196 -12.11 -11.71 -7.56
N LEU A 197 -13.19 -12.47 -7.37
CA LEU A 197 -13.74 -13.42 -8.35
C LEU A 197 -14.70 -12.77 -9.36
N LEU A 198 -14.83 -11.44 -9.32
CA LEU A 198 -15.76 -10.66 -10.15
C LEU A 198 -15.00 -9.60 -10.95
#